data_AF-A0A7W3A9D0-F1
#
_entry.id   AF-A0A7W3A9D0-F1
#
_cell.length_a   1.000
_cell.length_b   1.000
_cell.length_c   1.000
_cell.angle_alpha   90.00
_cell.angle_beta   90.00
_cell.angle_gamma   90.00
#
_symmetry.space_group_name_H-M   'P 1'
#
loop_
_entity.id
_entity.type
_entity.pdbx_description
1 polymer ?
#
loop_
_entity_poly.entity_id
_entity_poly.type
_entity_poly.pdbx_seq_one_letter_code
_entity_poly.pdbx_strand_id
1 'polypeptide(L)' 'MPSGNSLHDPDCYYLIRAFDNAESMAMVLDSFYASADWRNGPREDIIGSIGTSIKTVMILPSESVEGLRVQS' A
#
# COMPACT_ATOMS: atom_id res chain seq x y z
N MET A 1 5.19 2.83 -8.36
CA MET A 1 4.70 2.07 -7.20
C MET A 1 4.35 0.67 -7.71
N PRO A 2 5.08 -0.40 -7.35
CA PRO A 2 4.71 -1.73 -7.81
C PRO A 2 3.51 -2.22 -6.98
N SER A 3 2.34 -2.29 -7.60
CA SER A 3 1.27 -3.19 -7.20
C SER A 3 1.56 -4.52 -7.88
N GLY A 4 1.94 -5.54 -7.11
CA GLY A 4 2.28 -6.86 -7.63
C GLY A 4 1.31 -7.92 -7.12
N ASN A 5 0.95 -8.88 -7.98
CA ASN A 5 0.33 -10.11 -7.53
C ASN A 5 1.29 -10.82 -6.57
N SER A 6 0.74 -11.43 -5.53
CA SER A 6 1.49 -12.36 -4.70
C SER A 6 1.99 -13.52 -5.56
N LEU A 7 3.21 -13.97 -5.30
CA LEU A 7 3.75 -15.19 -5.91
C LEU A 7 3.06 -16.45 -5.38
N HIS A 8 2.42 -16.37 -4.22
CA HIS A 8 1.80 -17.51 -3.55
C HIS A 8 0.40 -17.81 -4.09
N ASP A 9 -0.38 -16.77 -4.40
CA ASP A 9 -1.76 -16.92 -4.86
C ASP A 9 -2.11 -15.76 -5.82
N PRO A 10 -2.62 -16.05 -7.04
CA PRO A 10 -2.98 -15.03 -8.01
C PRO A 10 -4.11 -14.09 -7.57
N ASP A 11 -4.90 -14.47 -6.57
CA ASP A 11 -5.95 -13.64 -5.97
C ASP A 11 -5.46 -12.81 -4.77
N CYS A 12 -4.20 -12.99 -4.38
CA CYS A 12 -3.58 -12.20 -3.31
C CYS A 12 -2.74 -11.08 -3.91
N TYR A 13 -2.88 -9.88 -3.36
CA TYR A 13 -2.17 -8.68 -3.83
C TYR A 13 -1.45 -8.02 -2.67
N TYR A 14 -0.30 -7.39 -2.93
CA TYR A 14 0.40 -6.59 -1.94
C TYR A 14 0.68 -5.17 -2.44
N LEU A 15 0.69 -4.24 -1.50
CA LEU A 15 1.06 -2.85 -1.71
C LEU A 15 2.11 -2.45 -0.67
N ILE A 16 3.35 -2.23 -1.12
CA ILE A 16 4.43 -1.75 -0.27
C ILE A 16 4.67 -0.27 -0.59
N ARG A 17 4.66 0.56 0.45
CA ARG A 17 4.93 2.00 0.36
C ARG A 17 5.91 2.38 1.45
N ALA A 18 6.88 3.21 1.09
CA ALA A 18 7.82 3.80 2.03
C ALA A 18 7.41 5.25 2.31
N PHE A 19 7.59 5.67 3.56
CA PHE A 19 7.35 7.03 4.03
C PHE A 19 8.51 7.42 4.95
N ASP A 20 8.83 8.71 5.00
CA ASP A 20 9.96 9.21 5.79
C ASP A 20 9.73 8.99 7.30
N ASN A 21 8.48 9.10 7.74
CA ASN A 21 8.07 8.88 9.12
C ASN A 21 6.55 8.59 9.22
N ALA A 22 6.09 8.22 10.42
CA ALA A 22 4.70 7.86 10.67
C ALA A 22 3.71 9.02 10.46
N GLU A 23 4.11 10.27 10.72
CA GLU A 23 3.26 11.45 10.53
C GLU A 23 3.02 11.71 9.04
N SER A 24 4.08 11.67 8.23
CA SER A 24 3.98 11.79 6.77
C SER A 24 3.10 10.68 6.16
N MET A 25 3.23 9.44 6.66
CA MET A 25 2.36 8.34 6.28
C MET A 25 0.89 8.66 6.58
N ALA A 26 0.58 9.10 7.80
CA ALA A 26 -0.79 9.39 8.21
C ALA A 26 -1.40 10.49 7.33
N MET A 27 -0.69 11.60 7.12
CA MET A 27 -1.15 12.71 6.30
C MET A 27 -1.41 12.31 4.84
N VAL A 28 -0.47 11.59 4.22
CA VAL A 28 -0.60 11.16 2.81
C VAL A 28 -1.75 10.17 2.64
N LEU A 29 -1.87 9.19 3.55
CA LEU A 29 -2.94 8.19 3.47
C LEU A 29 -4.31 8.80 3.72
N ASP A 30 -4.44 9.67 4.73
CA ASP A 30 -5.70 10.34 5.03
C ASP A 30 -6.17 11.19 3.85
N SER A 31 -5.27 12.02 3.29
CA SER A 31 -5.57 12.83 2.10
C SER A 31 -5.98 11.96 0.90
N PHE A 32 -5.27 10.86 0.64
CA PHE A 32 -5.59 9.96 -0.47
C PHE A 32 -6.97 9.31 -0.30
N TYR A 33 -7.24 8.72 0.87
CA TYR A 33 -8.50 8.01 1.12
C TYR A 33 -9.69 8.97 1.31
N ALA A 34 -9.43 10.24 1.64
CA ALA A 34 -10.43 11.30 1.62
C ALA A 34 -10.65 11.92 0.24
N SER A 35 -9.82 11.63 -0.77
CA SER A 35 -9.98 12.22 -2.10
C SER A 35 -11.29 11.81 -2.79
N ALA A 36 -11.83 12.70 -3.63
CA ALA A 36 -13.00 12.39 -4.45
C ALA A 36 -12.68 11.31 -5.50
N ASP A 37 -11.47 11.35 -6.07
CA ASP A 37 -11.01 10.38 -7.06
C ASP A 37 -11.00 8.95 -6.49
N TRP A 38 -10.63 8.77 -5.23
CA TRP A 38 -10.76 7.47 -4.56
C TRP A 38 -12.22 7.14 -4.25
N ARG A 39 -12.92 8.03 -3.55
CA ARG A 39 -14.28 7.76 -3.03
C ARG A 39 -15.31 7.51 -4.12
N ASN A 40 -15.24 8.26 -5.22
CA ASN A 40 -16.15 8.15 -6.36
C ASN A 40 -15.55 7.31 -7.51
N GLY A 41 -14.29 6.92 -7.39
CA GLY A 41 -13.63 6.03 -8.33
C GLY A 41 -13.77 4.56 -7.92
N PRO A 42 -12.70 3.76 -7.99
CA PRO A 42 -12.79 2.30 -7.92
C PRO A 42 -12.96 1.76 -6.49
N ARG A 43 -13.19 2.61 -5.49
CA ARG A 43 -13.18 2.20 -4.08
C ARG A 43 -14.17 1.07 -3.79
N GLU A 44 -15.40 1.17 -4.27
CA GLU A 44 -16.42 0.17 -3.96
C GLU A 44 -16.09 -1.19 -4.58
N ASP A 45 -15.67 -1.21 -5.85
CA ASP A 45 -15.27 -2.44 -6.55
C ASP A 45 -14.05 -3.10 -5.90
N ILE A 46 -13.04 -2.31 -5.53
CA ILE A 46 -11.82 -2.82 -4.88
C ILE A 46 -12.14 -3.35 -3.49
N ILE A 47 -12.80 -2.57 -2.64
CA ILE A 47 -13.10 -2.99 -1.26
C ILE A 47 -14.07 -4.18 -1.26
N GLY A 48 -15.04 -4.21 -2.17
CA GLY A 48 -15.97 -5.33 -2.32
C GLY A 48 -15.31 -6.64 -2.74
N SER A 49 -14.16 -6.56 -3.42
CA SER A 49 -13.39 -7.74 -3.84
C SER A 49 -12.44 -8.26 -2.76
N ILE A 50 -12.20 -7.50 -1.67
CA ILE A 50 -11.25 -7.88 -0.61
C ILE A 50 -11.97 -8.74 0.43
N GLY A 51 -11.70 -10.05 0.43
CA GLY A 51 -12.18 -10.96 1.47
C GLY A 51 -11.42 -10.85 2.79
N THR A 52 -10.11 -10.61 2.75
CA THR A 52 -9.25 -10.46 3.95
C THR A 52 -8.14 -9.46 3.66
N SER A 53 -7.82 -8.61 4.65
CA SER A 53 -6.71 -7.66 4.54
C SER A 53 -5.86 -7.64 5.81
N ILE A 54 -4.55 -7.47 5.62
CA ILE A 54 -3.57 -7.30 6.71
C ILE A 54 -2.74 -6.06 6.39
N LYS A 55 -2.52 -5.23 7.40
CA LYS A 55 -1.64 -4.06 7.32
C LYS A 55 -0.54 -4.18 8.36
N THR A 56 0.71 -4.08 7.91
CA THR A 56 1.89 -4.07 8.78
C THR A 56 2.66 -2.78 8.56
N VAL A 57 3.17 -2.18 9.65
CA VAL A 57 4.07 -1.02 9.62
C VAL A 57 5.40 -1.46 10.22
N MET A 58 6.49 -1.22 9.50
CA MET A 58 7.85 -1.58 9.92
C MET A 58 8.71 -0.32 9.92
N ILE A 59 9.51 -0.14 10.96
CA ILE A 59 10.53 0.91 11.02
C ILE A 59 11.82 0.29 10.50
N LEU A 60 12.32 0.79 9.38
CA LEU A 60 13.52 0.29 8.72
C LEU A 60 14.50 1.45 8.47
N PRO A 61 15.82 1.18 8.51
CA PRO A 61 16.81 2.12 7.99
C PRO A 61 16.58 2.39 6.50
N SER A 62 16.91 3.59 6.03
CA SER A 62 16.73 3.98 4.62
C SER A 62 17.46 3.04 3.66
N GLU A 63 18.64 2.54 4.03
CA GLU A 63 19.38 1.54 3.23
C GLU A 63 18.58 0.26 2.99
N SER A 64 17.86 -0.23 4.01
CA SER A 64 17.01 -1.42 3.89
C SER A 64 15.81 -1.16 2.97
N VAL A 65 15.25 0.06 3.01
CA VAL A 65 14.16 0.45 2.11
C VAL A 65 14.64 0.51 0.67
N GLU A 66 15.83 1.06 0.41
CA GLU A 66 16.40 1.06 -0.94
C GLU A 66 16.68 -0.36 -1.43
N GLY A 67 17.20 -1.24 -0.56
CA GLY A 67 17.39 -2.66 -0.88
C GLY A 67 16.12 -3.36 -1.37
N LEU A 68 14.95 -3.02 -0.82
CA LEU A 68 13.66 -3.58 -1.25
C LEU A 68 13.22 -3.10 -2.64
N ARG A 69 13.64 -1.90 -3.06
CA ARG A 69 13.28 -1.36 -4.38
C ARG A 69 14.02 -2.05 -5.52
N VAL A 70 15.22 -2.59 -5.27
CA VAL A 70 16.07 -3.23 -6.29
C VAL A 70 15.70 -4.70 -6.54
N GLN A 71 14.93 -5.31 -5.64
CA GLN A 71 14.52 -6.72 -5.71
C GLN A 71 13.13 -6.92 -6.35
N SER A 72 12.49 -5.85 -6.82
CA SER A 72 11.16 -5.86 -7.46
C SER A 72 11.26 -5.87 -8.98
#